data_AF-X0VA47-F1
#
_entry.id   AF-X0VA47-F1
#
_cell.length_a   1.000
_cell.length_b   1.000
_cell.length_c   1.000
_cell.angle_alpha   90.00
_cell.angle_beta   90.00
_cell.angle_gamma   90.00
#
_symmetry.space_group_name_H-M   'P 1'
#
loop_
_entity.id
_entity.type
_entity.pdbx_description
1 polymer ?
#
loop_
_entity_poly.entity_id
_entity_poly.type
_entity_poly.pdbx_seq_one_letter_code
_entity_poly.pdbx_strand_id
1 'polypeptide(L)'
;ALDVITKADKVVVDDWRYVRPRIPELKMLAQEGRFGSEDVHAEWPDVVGGRKPGRESPDEIITYIALGIWGEYAAILPEVYRRARALGLGHQLPHS
;
A
#
# COMPACT_ATOMS: atom_id res chain seq x y z
N ALA A 1 -17.16 -1.82 7.26
CA ALA A 1 -16.02 -1.52 6.39
C ALA A 1 -15.93 -0.03 6.07
N LEU A 2 -16.98 0.60 5.52
CA LEU A 2 -16.95 2.02 5.14
C LEU A 2 -16.58 2.95 6.30
N ASP A 3 -17.18 2.75 7.48
CA ASP A 3 -16.88 3.55 8.67
C ASP A 3 -15.41 3.49 9.09
N VAL A 4 -14.71 2.38 8.85
CA VAL A 4 -13.26 2.26 9.14
C VAL A 4 -12.44 3.16 8.20
N ILE A 5 -12.94 3.42 6.99
CA ILE A 5 -12.30 4.31 6.03
C ILE A 5 -12.69 5.77 6.34
N THR A 6 -13.98 6.06 6.47
CA THR A 6 -14.50 7.43 6.55
C THR A 6 -14.40 8.05 7.94
N LYS A 7 -14.14 7.26 9.00
CA LYS A 7 -13.96 7.77 10.38
C LYS A 7 -12.52 7.64 10.87
N ALA A 8 -11.59 7.15 10.05
CA ALA A 8 -10.18 7.12 10.41
C ALA A 8 -9.61 8.55 10.44
N ASP A 9 -8.70 8.82 11.36
CA ASP A 9 -7.95 10.08 11.39
C ASP A 9 -7.08 10.23 10.15
N LYS A 10 -6.54 9.12 9.64
CA LYS A 10 -5.73 9.06 8.42
C LYS A 10 -6.06 7.82 7.60
N VAL A 11 -6.22 8.02 6.30
CA VAL A 11 -6.23 6.92 5.31
C VAL A 11 -4.95 6.97 4.50
N VAL A 12 -4.20 5.88 4.53
CA VAL A 12 -2.97 5.70 3.74
C VAL A 12 -3.20 4.61 2.70
N VAL A 13 -2.68 4.79 1.49
CA VAL A 13 -2.80 3.79 0.42
C VAL A 13 -1.42 3.43 -0.17
N ASP A 14 -1.35 2.40 -1.02
CA ASP A 14 -0.17 2.12 -1.85
C ASP A 14 -0.10 3.00 -3.10
N ASP A 15 -1.12 2.99 -3.94
CA ASP A 15 -1.35 3.96 -5.03
C ASP A 15 -2.86 4.18 -5.18
N TRP A 16 -3.32 5.43 -5.02
CA TRP A 16 -4.75 5.77 -5.07
C TRP A 16 -5.39 5.37 -6.39
N ARG A 17 -4.71 5.60 -7.51
CA ARG A 17 -5.22 5.28 -8.86
C ARG A 17 -5.32 3.77 -9.04
N TYR A 18 -4.51 3.00 -8.33
CA TYR A 18 -4.52 1.55 -8.35
C TYR A 18 -5.64 0.98 -7.47
N VAL A 19 -5.76 1.41 -6.22
CA VAL A 19 -6.75 0.86 -5.28
C VAL A 19 -8.16 1.35 -5.52
N ARG A 20 -8.37 2.63 -5.86
CA ARG A 20 -9.71 3.22 -6.02
C ARG A 20 -10.64 2.39 -6.92
N PRO A 21 -10.24 1.95 -8.13
CA PRO A 21 -11.14 1.18 -8.98
C PRO A 21 -11.26 -0.31 -8.60
N ARG A 22 -10.39 -0.82 -7.71
CA ARG A 22 -10.24 -2.26 -7.43
C ARG A 22 -10.75 -2.68 -6.05
N ILE A 23 -10.69 -1.78 -5.06
CA ILE A 23 -11.25 -2.01 -3.73
C ILE A 23 -12.74 -1.62 -3.77
N PRO A 24 -13.68 -2.56 -3.53
CA PRO A 24 -15.12 -2.28 -3.64
C PRO A 24 -15.59 -1.09 -2.80
N GLU A 25 -15.10 -0.96 -1.57
CA GLU A 25 -15.45 0.11 -0.65
C GLU A 25 -14.99 1.48 -1.15
N LEU A 26 -13.74 1.59 -1.62
CA LEU A 26 -13.21 2.85 -2.17
C LEU A 26 -13.91 3.23 -3.47
N LYS A 27 -14.20 2.24 -4.33
CA LYS A 27 -14.94 2.46 -5.57
C LYS A 27 -16.32 3.04 -5.30
N MET A 28 -17.05 2.43 -4.37
CA MET A 28 -18.40 2.86 -3.99
C MET A 28 -18.38 4.25 -3.34
N LEU A 29 -17.49 4.49 -2.36
CA LEU A 29 -17.38 5.79 -1.70
C LEU A 29 -17.00 6.92 -2.69
N ALA A 30 -16.10 6.65 -3.63
CA ALA A 30 -15.74 7.62 -4.67
C ALA A 30 -16.88 7.89 -5.65
N GLN A 31 -17.67 6.86 -6.01
CA GLN A 31 -18.85 7.03 -6.86
C GLN A 31 -19.97 7.82 -6.17
N GLU A 32 -20.11 7.67 -4.85
CA GLU A 32 -21.06 8.40 -4.01
C GLU A 32 -20.57 9.82 -3.63
N GLY A 33 -19.34 10.20 -3.99
CA GLY A 33 -18.75 11.49 -3.61
C GLY A 33 -18.47 11.62 -2.10
N ARG A 34 -18.33 10.50 -1.39
CA ARG A 34 -18.12 10.43 0.06
C ARG A 34 -16.66 10.25 0.48
N PHE A 35 -15.79 9.92 -0.48
CA PHE A 35 -14.36 9.77 -0.25
C PHE A 35 -13.59 9.93 -1.58
N GLY A 36 -12.63 10.84 -1.62
CA GLY A 36 -11.83 11.19 -2.79
C GLY A 36 -10.33 11.09 -2.56
N SER A 37 -9.55 11.50 -3.57
CA SER A 37 -8.08 11.59 -3.48
C SER A 37 -7.60 12.55 -2.40
N GLU A 38 -8.38 13.59 -2.14
CA GLU A 38 -8.16 14.64 -1.17
C GLU A 38 -8.34 14.15 0.27
N ASP A 39 -9.13 13.10 0.49
CA ASP A 39 -9.33 12.45 1.78
C ASP A 39 -8.22 11.41 2.08
N VAL A 40 -7.40 11.07 1.09
CA VAL A 40 -6.21 10.22 1.29
C VAL A 40 -5.11 11.06 1.93
N HIS A 41 -4.76 10.71 3.16
CA HIS A 41 -3.67 11.36 3.88
C HIS A 41 -2.35 11.23 3.12
N ALA A 42 -1.97 10.02 2.71
CA ALA A 42 -0.71 9.78 2.00
C ALA A 42 -0.73 8.49 1.18
N GLU A 43 0.11 8.41 0.14
CA GLU A 43 0.61 7.12 -0.32
C GLU A 43 1.80 6.71 0.56
N TRP A 44 1.98 5.42 0.86
CA TRP A 44 3.02 4.97 1.80
C TRP A 44 4.44 5.47 1.46
N PRO A 45 4.85 5.64 0.17
CA PRO A 45 6.16 6.17 -0.15
C PRO A 45 6.36 7.60 0.34
N ASP A 46 5.28 8.39 0.50
CA ASP A 46 5.35 9.73 1.06
C ASP A 46 5.64 9.72 2.55
N VAL A 47 5.07 8.75 3.27
CA VAL A 47 5.34 8.55 4.70
C VAL A 47 6.78 8.07 4.90
N VAL A 48 7.20 7.03 4.18
CA VAL A 48 8.56 6.49 4.29
C VAL A 48 9.61 7.50 3.81
N GLY A 49 9.29 8.30 2.79
CA GLY A 49 10.15 9.35 2.28
C GLY A 49 10.17 10.63 3.12
N GLY A 50 9.43 10.70 4.23
CA GLY A 50 9.35 11.88 5.09
C GLY A 50 8.64 13.10 4.46
N ARG A 51 7.93 12.90 3.35
CA ARG A 51 7.15 13.97 2.67
C ARG A 51 5.82 14.25 3.38
N LYS A 52 5.26 13.24 4.04
CA LYS A 52 4.07 13.36 4.90
C LYS A 52 4.30 12.64 6.22
N PRO A 53 3.77 13.16 7.35
CA PRO A 53 3.93 12.48 8.63
C PRO A 53 3.17 11.15 8.65
N GLY A 54 3.69 10.17 9.39
CA GLY A 54 2.98 8.94 9.69
C GLY A 54 1.99 9.13 10.84
N ARG A 55 2.08 8.25 11.85
CA ARG A 55 1.39 8.44 13.12
C ARG A 55 2.01 9.62 13.90
N GLU A 56 1.17 10.48 14.43
CA GLU A 56 1.53 11.66 15.23
C GLU A 56 0.99 11.58 16.67
N SER A 57 -0.02 10.73 16.93
CA SER A 57 -0.51 10.48 18.29
C SER A 57 -0.85 9.00 18.53
N PRO A 58 -0.86 8.54 19.79
CA PRO A 58 -1.26 7.17 20.13
C PRO A 58 -2.76 6.90 19.89
N ASP A 59 -3.59 7.95 19.89
CA ASP A 59 -5.05 7.83 19.80
C ASP A 59 -5.55 7.76 18.34
N GLU A 60 -4.70 8.09 17.36
CA GLU A 60 -5.07 8.04 15.94
C GLU A 60 -5.45 6.63 15.47
N ILE A 61 -6.61 6.52 14.85
CA ILE A 61 -7.01 5.37 14.04
C ILE A 61 -6.54 5.62 12.61
N ILE A 62 -5.64 4.78 12.12
CA ILE A 62 -5.06 4.89 10.78
C ILE A 62 -5.46 3.65 9.99
N THR A 63 -6.11 3.86 8.84
CA THR A 63 -6.49 2.80 7.93
C THR A 63 -5.50 2.77 6.76
N TYR A 64 -4.79 1.65 6.61
CA TYR A 64 -3.93 1.39 5.46
C TYR A 64 -4.63 0.43 4.50
N ILE A 65 -4.74 0.82 3.22
CA ILE A 65 -5.40 0.04 2.17
C ILE A 65 -4.41 -0.18 1.03
N ALA A 66 -4.07 -1.43 0.77
CA ALA A 66 -3.14 -1.79 -0.29
C ALA A 66 -3.58 -3.07 -1.00
N LEU A 67 -3.25 -3.15 -2.29
CA LEU A 67 -3.34 -4.37 -3.09
C LEU A 67 -1.95 -4.95 -3.39
N GLY A 68 -0.92 -4.15 -3.21
CA GLY A 68 0.44 -4.44 -3.62
C GLY A 68 0.68 -3.99 -5.05
N ILE A 69 1.80 -3.30 -5.26
CA ILE A 69 2.19 -2.79 -6.58
C ILE A 69 3.45 -3.47 -7.08
N TRP A 70 3.58 -3.60 -8.40
CA TRP A 70 4.75 -4.26 -9.02
C TRP A 70 6.10 -3.70 -8.57
N GLY A 71 6.17 -2.41 -8.21
CA GLY A 71 7.38 -1.78 -7.70
C GLY A 71 7.89 -2.42 -6.39
N GLU A 72 6.99 -2.83 -5.50
CA GLU A 72 7.35 -3.48 -4.23
C GLU A 72 8.00 -4.85 -4.49
N TYR A 73 7.40 -5.64 -5.40
CA TYR A 73 7.94 -6.93 -5.81
C TYR A 73 9.28 -6.79 -6.53
N ALA A 74 9.42 -5.80 -7.42
CA ALA A 74 10.66 -5.53 -8.12
C ALA A 74 11.81 -5.17 -7.16
N ALA A 75 11.51 -4.57 -6.01
CA ALA A 75 12.51 -4.28 -4.97
C ALA A 75 12.83 -5.51 -4.11
N ILE A 76 11.82 -6.28 -3.71
CA ILE A 76 11.98 -7.38 -2.74
C ILE A 76 12.52 -8.65 -3.41
N LEU A 77 12.02 -9.03 -4.59
CA LEU A 77 12.34 -10.32 -5.21
C LEU A 77 13.82 -10.48 -5.56
N PRO A 78 14.55 -9.48 -6.10
CA PRO A 78 15.99 -9.60 -6.33
C PRO A 78 16.78 -9.80 -5.05
N GLU A 79 16.36 -9.17 -3.95
CA GLU A 79 17.01 -9.32 -2.65
C GLU A 79 16.79 -10.71 -2.06
N VAL A 80 15.55 -11.23 -2.14
CA VAL A 80 15.23 -12.61 -1.76
C VAL A 80 16.07 -13.59 -2.57
N TYR A 81 16.18 -13.40 -3.89
CA TYR A 81 17.01 -14.23 -4.75
C TYR A 81 18.50 -14.17 -4.34
N ARG A 82 19.05 -12.97 -4.11
CA ARG A 82 20.44 -12.77 -3.68
C ARG A 82 20.74 -13.49 -2.37
N ARG A 83 19.82 -13.42 -1.40
CA ARG A 83 19.95 -14.12 -0.10
C ARG A 83 19.85 -15.64 -0.26
N ALA A 84 18.90 -16.13 -1.04
CA ALA A 84 18.78 -17.57 -1.32
C ALA A 84 20.08 -18.12 -1.93
N ARG A 85 20.66 -17.41 -2.90
CA ARG A 85 21.96 -17.75 -3.50
C ARG A 85 23.09 -17.77 -2.48
N ALA A 86 23.17 -16.78 -1.60
CA ALA A 86 24.21 -16.72 -0.55
C ALA A 86 24.10 -17.85 0.48
N LEU A 87 22.89 -18.35 0.73
CA LEU A 87 22.61 -19.46 1.65
C LEU A 87 22.66 -20.85 0.98
N GLY A 88 22.95 -20.92 -0.32
CA GLY A 88 22.92 -22.18 -1.07
C GLY A 88 21.52 -22.79 -1.22
N LEU A 89 20.47 -21.96 -1.15
CA LEU A 89 19.08 -22.38 -1.28
C LEU A 89 18.59 -22.28 -2.74
N GLY A 90 17.67 -23.18 -3.12
CA GLY A 90 17.01 -23.20 -4.43
C GLY A 90 17.53 -24.32 -5.35
N HIS A 91 16.92 -24.42 -6.53
CA HIS A 91 17.30 -25.38 -7.57
C HIS A 91 17.40 -24.67 -8.93
N GLN A 92 18.51 -24.89 -9.63
CA GLN A 92 18.70 -24.33 -10.97
C GLN A 92 17.96 -25.20 -11.98
N LEU A 93 17.01 -24.60 -12.70
CA LEU A 93 16.30 -25.26 -13.78
C LEU A 93 17.03 -25.04 -15.11
N PRO A 94 16.98 -26.01 -16.05
CA PRO A 94 17.49 -25.79 -17.39
C PRO A 94 16.70 -24.67 -18.08
N HIS A 95 17.39 -23.81 -18.82
CA HIS A 95 16.74 -22.91 -19.76
C HIS A 95 16.37 -23.71 -21.01
N SER A 96 15.12 -23.58 -21.46
CA SER A 96 14.64 -24.11 -22.75
C SER A 96 15.25 -23.35 -23.92
#